data_AF-A0A669BF48-F1
#
_entry.id   AF-A0A669BF48-F1
#
_cell.length_a   1.000
_cell.length_b   1.000
_cell.length_c   1.000
_cell.angle_alpha   90.00
_cell.angle_beta   90.00
_cell.angle_gamma   90.00
#
_symmetry.space_group_name_H-M   'P 1'
#
loop_
_entity.id
_entity.type
_entity.pdbx_description
1 polymer ?
#
loop_
_entity_poly.entity_id
_entity_poly.type
_entity_poly.pdbx_seq_one_letter_code
_entity_poly.pdbx_strand_id
1 'polypeptide(L)'
;MDTLEWLLFLCIYFKVTQIAELSWTADVPNEVKGLLGSCVVIPCSYNYPDPQGKAKSFTGIWMTTEGDRVIYHPTQSKIVKQYQSRTKLLGDASKNCSLMIEKLQQDDRGPFYFRIEIEGYNRASYRKNKVSISVMDEPNPIDFSVQEEVKEGQTVSAFCSVSHSCPTYPPDFHWSHPGVQHFQAQKLQNGQWNSTSTLTFCSNRTDHNKSLQCSVTYHEGKHQETSKTIKVKYAPDIKSSSKCFSERGKVMCECIVESRPPSMLHFVLGDRVVQNSKVQTVGSVTTGTLQTDFGSFKFVHCLANNTLGNANLTLSLPLVDNMQNIFIACGAGVIFLIVLIATGVGVVKKCRGRSGETPTSDLGIMKAERSVELHHYAPTKRKEDRKDMSCSDIYANDHVYGNTDCDESIYNNV
;
A
#
# COMPACT_ATOMS: atom_id res chain seq x y z
N MET A 1 -38.61 -66.65 -9.79
CA MET A 1 -37.44 -65.84 -10.18
C MET A 1 -36.57 -65.77 -8.96
N ASP A 2 -35.60 -66.68 -8.90
CA ASP A 2 -35.28 -67.31 -7.62
C ASP A 2 -34.08 -66.63 -6.95
N THR A 3 -33.84 -66.94 -5.68
CA THR A 3 -32.71 -66.38 -4.93
C THR A 3 -31.37 -66.71 -5.61
N LEU A 4 -31.29 -67.85 -6.31
CA LEU A 4 -30.13 -68.24 -7.11
C LEU A 4 -29.96 -67.34 -8.35
N GLU A 5 -31.03 -66.97 -9.05
CA GLU A 5 -31.00 -66.01 -10.16
C GLU A 5 -30.49 -64.65 -9.67
N TRP A 6 -31.05 -64.14 -8.57
CA TRP A 6 -30.62 -62.86 -7.98
C TRP A 6 -29.16 -62.88 -7.53
N LEU A 7 -28.67 -63.99 -6.96
CA LEU A 7 -27.26 -64.17 -6.60
C LEU A 7 -26.36 -64.28 -7.83
N LEU A 8 -26.79 -64.95 -8.91
CA LEU A 8 -26.06 -65.01 -10.17
C LEU A 8 -25.98 -63.63 -10.83
N PHE A 9 -27.09 -62.88 -10.88
CA PHE A 9 -27.10 -61.51 -11.35
C PHE A 9 -26.20 -60.61 -10.51
N LEU A 10 -26.23 -60.68 -9.16
CA LEU A 10 -25.29 -59.95 -8.32
C LEU A 10 -23.83 -60.36 -8.59
N CYS A 11 -23.52 -61.66 -8.66
CA CYS A 11 -22.16 -62.14 -8.93
C CYS A 11 -21.64 -61.71 -10.32
N ILE A 12 -22.52 -61.66 -11.33
CA ILE A 12 -22.19 -61.13 -12.65
C ILE A 12 -21.98 -59.62 -12.57
N TYR A 13 -22.86 -58.88 -11.88
CA TYR A 13 -22.75 -57.43 -11.71
C TYR A 13 -21.47 -57.04 -10.96
N PHE A 14 -21.12 -57.75 -9.88
CA PHE A 14 -19.87 -57.58 -9.14
C PHE A 14 -18.63 -57.98 -9.93
N LYS A 15 -18.69 -59.03 -10.76
CA LYS A 15 -17.59 -59.33 -11.71
C LYS A 15 -17.45 -58.24 -12.77
N VAL A 16 -18.54 -57.69 -13.27
CA VAL A 16 -18.52 -56.60 -14.27
C VAL A 16 -18.01 -55.29 -13.65
N THR A 17 -18.40 -54.95 -12.42
CA THR A 17 -17.90 -53.72 -11.74
C THR A 17 -16.49 -53.86 -11.18
N GLN A 18 -15.98 -55.07 -10.91
CA GLN A 18 -14.57 -55.29 -10.57
C GLN A 18 -13.63 -55.38 -11.78
N ILE A 19 -14.14 -55.40 -13.02
CA ILE A 19 -13.30 -55.18 -14.22
C ILE A 19 -13.12 -53.66 -14.42
N ALA A 20 -12.41 -53.05 -13.48
CA ALA A 20 -11.95 -51.67 -13.57
C ALA A 20 -10.78 -51.58 -14.58
N GLU A 21 -11.11 -51.42 -15.86
CA GLU A 21 -10.22 -51.18 -17.00
C GLU A 21 -8.88 -51.95 -16.99
N LEU A 22 -8.92 -53.25 -17.29
CA LEU A 22 -7.74 -53.99 -17.78
C LEU A 22 -7.56 -53.78 -19.30
N SER A 23 -7.44 -52.53 -19.72
CA SER A 23 -7.42 -52.10 -21.12
C SER A 23 -6.32 -51.06 -21.40
N TRP A 24 -5.93 -50.94 -22.67
CA TRP A 24 -4.98 -49.92 -23.13
C TRP A 24 -5.72 -48.61 -23.41
N THR A 25 -6.00 -47.83 -22.37
CA THR A 25 -6.66 -46.51 -22.45
C THR A 25 -5.67 -45.38 -22.17
N ALA A 26 -5.98 -44.15 -22.62
CA ALA A 26 -5.26 -42.94 -22.25
C ALA A 26 -6.21 -41.75 -22.17
N ASP A 27 -6.15 -41.02 -21.07
CA ASP A 27 -6.82 -39.74 -20.89
C ASP A 27 -5.83 -38.61 -21.20
N VAL A 28 -6.16 -37.85 -22.24
CA VAL A 28 -5.46 -36.66 -22.70
C VAL A 28 -6.49 -35.78 -23.40
N PRO A 29 -6.53 -34.46 -23.15
CA PRO A 29 -7.46 -33.57 -23.84
C PRO A 29 -7.10 -33.45 -25.34
N ASN A 30 -8.10 -33.32 -26.19
CA ASN A 30 -7.90 -33.14 -27.64
C ASN A 30 -7.18 -31.82 -27.98
N GLU A 31 -7.32 -30.81 -27.13
CA GLU A 31 -6.64 -29.50 -27.23
C GLU A 31 -6.25 -29.00 -25.84
N VAL A 32 -5.06 -28.40 -25.73
CA VAL A 32 -4.68 -27.52 -24.60
C VAL A 32 -4.36 -26.13 -25.12
N LYS A 33 -4.55 -25.10 -24.29
CA LYS A 33 -4.12 -23.72 -24.59
C LYS A 33 -2.78 -23.43 -23.94
N GLY A 34 -1.91 -22.66 -24.60
CA GLY A 34 -0.61 -22.25 -24.06
C GLY A 34 -0.21 -20.85 -24.50
N LEU A 35 0.42 -20.08 -23.61
CA LEU A 35 0.89 -18.73 -23.91
C LEU A 35 2.25 -18.78 -24.62
N LEU A 36 2.35 -18.15 -25.80
CA LEU A 36 3.59 -18.04 -26.58
C LEU A 36 4.72 -17.48 -25.69
N GLY A 37 5.87 -18.14 -25.68
CA GLY A 37 7.04 -17.81 -24.85
C GLY A 37 7.01 -18.42 -23.44
N SER A 38 5.86 -18.73 -22.86
CA SER A 38 5.75 -19.35 -21.54
C SER A 38 5.80 -20.89 -21.62
N CYS A 39 5.45 -21.61 -20.54
CA CYS A 39 5.33 -23.08 -20.57
C CYS A 39 3.87 -23.57 -20.73
N VAL A 40 3.72 -24.78 -21.25
CA VAL A 40 2.44 -25.49 -21.35
C VAL A 40 2.60 -26.91 -20.83
N VAL A 41 1.70 -27.32 -19.94
CA VAL A 41 1.58 -28.69 -19.46
C VAL A 41 0.38 -29.37 -20.12
N ILE A 42 0.66 -30.38 -20.94
CA ILE A 42 -0.32 -31.35 -21.42
C ILE A 42 -0.57 -32.34 -20.27
N PRO A 43 -1.77 -32.36 -19.65
CA PRO A 43 -2.11 -33.40 -18.69
C PRO A 43 -2.32 -34.71 -19.45
N CYS A 44 -1.73 -35.79 -18.96
CA CYS A 44 -1.88 -37.11 -19.55
C CYS A 44 -1.82 -38.17 -18.46
N SER A 45 -2.80 -39.06 -18.44
CA SER A 45 -2.73 -40.33 -17.71
C SER A 45 -3.01 -41.49 -18.66
N TYR A 46 -2.43 -42.65 -18.38
CA TYR A 46 -2.62 -43.83 -19.22
C TYR A 46 -2.78 -45.10 -18.42
N ASN A 47 -3.45 -46.06 -19.04
CA ASN A 47 -3.65 -47.38 -18.49
C ASN A 47 -3.18 -48.47 -19.45
N TYR A 48 -2.84 -49.62 -18.86
CA TYR A 48 -2.39 -50.81 -19.53
C TYR A 48 -2.77 -52.02 -18.66
N PRO A 49 -3.21 -53.15 -19.25
CA PRO A 49 -3.36 -54.38 -18.50
C PRO A 49 -2.00 -54.93 -18.11
N ASP A 50 -1.83 -55.35 -16.85
CA ASP A 50 -0.76 -56.26 -16.45
C ASP A 50 -1.23 -57.20 -15.33
N PRO A 51 -2.05 -58.23 -15.67
CA PRO A 51 -2.60 -59.17 -14.69
C PRO A 51 -1.56 -60.14 -14.13
N GLN A 52 -0.27 -59.98 -14.44
CA GLN A 52 0.81 -60.89 -14.04
C GLN A 52 2.01 -60.17 -13.40
N GLY A 53 1.95 -58.85 -13.20
CA GLY A 53 3.04 -58.07 -12.59
C GLY A 53 4.36 -58.14 -13.37
N LYS A 54 4.28 -58.18 -14.70
CA LYS A 54 5.44 -58.33 -15.60
C LYS A 54 6.08 -57.01 -16.02
N ALA A 55 5.39 -55.89 -15.85
CA ALA A 55 5.91 -54.56 -16.13
C ALA A 55 7.04 -54.18 -15.15
N LYS A 56 8.25 -53.93 -15.67
CA LYS A 56 9.42 -53.56 -14.85
C LYS A 56 9.84 -52.11 -14.98
N SER A 57 10.24 -51.71 -16.19
CA SER A 57 10.72 -50.35 -16.47
C SER A 57 9.87 -49.71 -17.57
N PHE A 58 9.74 -48.37 -17.52
CA PHE A 58 8.77 -47.60 -18.27
C PHE A 58 9.47 -46.50 -19.07
N THR A 59 9.51 -46.64 -20.40
CA THR A 59 10.02 -45.60 -21.30
C THR A 59 8.85 -44.86 -21.94
N GLY A 60 8.44 -43.75 -21.32
CA GLY A 60 7.45 -42.83 -21.88
C GLY A 60 8.06 -41.95 -22.98
N ILE A 61 7.37 -41.83 -24.11
CA ILE A 61 7.84 -41.12 -25.32
C ILE A 61 6.67 -40.30 -25.87
N TRP A 62 6.91 -39.04 -26.26
CA TRP A 62 5.95 -38.23 -27.00
C TRP A 62 6.43 -37.98 -28.43
N MET A 63 5.53 -38.09 -29.40
CA MET A 63 5.80 -37.88 -30.83
C MET A 63 4.74 -37.03 -31.50
N THR A 64 5.10 -36.37 -32.61
CA THR A 64 4.14 -35.77 -33.55
C THR A 64 3.33 -36.86 -34.26
N THR A 65 2.06 -36.59 -34.58
CA THR A 65 1.27 -37.48 -35.46
C THR A 65 1.76 -37.48 -36.91
N GLU A 66 2.46 -36.43 -37.32
CA GLU A 66 3.10 -36.31 -38.63
C GLU A 66 4.57 -36.75 -38.55
N GLY A 67 4.92 -37.81 -39.27
CA GLY A 67 6.31 -38.30 -39.39
C GLY A 67 6.92 -38.91 -38.13
N ASP A 68 6.11 -39.20 -37.10
CA ASP A 68 6.51 -39.83 -35.82
C ASP A 68 7.76 -39.20 -35.16
N ARG A 69 7.90 -37.87 -35.27
CA ARG A 69 9.07 -37.13 -34.78
C ARG A 69 9.05 -37.10 -33.26
N VAL A 70 10.09 -37.61 -32.61
CA VAL A 70 10.21 -37.69 -31.14
C VAL A 70 10.43 -36.29 -30.56
N ILE A 71 9.43 -35.79 -29.82
CA ILE A 71 9.50 -34.49 -29.12
C ILE A 71 9.92 -34.63 -27.66
N TYR A 72 9.76 -35.82 -27.06
CA TYR A 72 10.30 -36.15 -25.74
C TYR A 72 10.71 -37.63 -25.67
N HIS A 73 11.87 -37.89 -25.06
CA HIS A 73 12.36 -39.20 -24.65
C HIS A 73 13.30 -39.00 -23.44
N PRO A 74 13.44 -39.95 -22.51
CA PRO A 74 14.48 -39.95 -21.45
C PRO A 74 15.96 -39.96 -21.94
N THR A 75 16.24 -39.58 -23.18
CA THR A 75 17.58 -39.63 -23.79
C THR A 75 17.71 -38.50 -24.79
N GLN A 76 18.47 -37.46 -24.43
CA GLN A 76 18.45 -36.16 -25.11
C GLN A 76 18.83 -36.21 -26.60
N SER A 77 19.68 -37.16 -26.99
CA SER A 77 20.12 -37.38 -28.38
C SER A 77 19.04 -37.97 -29.30
N LYS A 78 17.92 -38.48 -28.75
CA LYS A 78 16.78 -38.97 -29.53
C LYS A 78 15.69 -37.92 -29.79
N ILE A 79 15.75 -36.76 -29.13
CA ILE A 79 14.75 -35.69 -29.27
C ILE A 79 15.12 -34.82 -30.48
N VAL A 80 14.13 -34.49 -31.33
CA VAL A 80 14.38 -33.61 -32.48
C VAL A 80 14.73 -32.19 -32.02
N LYS A 81 15.67 -31.54 -32.72
CA LYS A 81 16.36 -30.31 -32.29
C LYS A 81 15.43 -29.16 -31.84
N GLN A 82 14.23 -29.03 -32.41
CA GLN A 82 13.21 -28.04 -32.01
C GLN A 82 12.76 -28.17 -30.54
N TYR A 83 12.64 -29.39 -30.03
CA TYR A 83 12.13 -29.69 -28.69
C TYR A 83 13.23 -30.08 -27.70
N GLN A 84 14.45 -30.26 -28.20
CA GLN A 84 15.61 -30.62 -27.39
C GLN A 84 15.85 -29.55 -26.31
N SER A 85 15.95 -30.00 -25.05
CA SER A 85 16.06 -29.15 -23.85
C SER A 85 14.88 -28.20 -23.58
N ARG A 86 13.72 -28.40 -24.24
CA ARG A 86 12.45 -27.72 -23.91
C ARG A 86 11.37 -28.64 -23.36
N THR A 87 11.52 -29.97 -23.47
CA THR A 87 10.48 -30.93 -23.08
C THR A 87 10.86 -31.77 -21.86
N LYS A 88 9.90 -31.95 -20.95
CA LYS A 88 10.09 -32.66 -19.68
C LYS A 88 8.82 -33.41 -19.29
N LEU A 89 8.94 -34.70 -18.95
CA LEU A 89 7.85 -35.44 -18.31
C LEU A 89 7.72 -34.99 -16.85
N LEU A 90 6.49 -34.68 -16.41
CA LEU A 90 6.21 -34.32 -15.02
C LEU A 90 5.71 -35.50 -14.18
N GLY A 91 5.43 -36.63 -14.82
CA GLY A 91 5.05 -37.88 -14.17
C GLY A 91 6.20 -38.88 -14.03
N ASP A 92 5.92 -39.95 -13.29
CA ASP A 92 6.81 -41.10 -13.05
C ASP A 92 6.88 -42.10 -14.22
N ALA A 93 6.21 -41.79 -15.33
CA ALA A 93 5.99 -42.66 -16.50
C ALA A 93 5.23 -43.97 -16.24
N SER A 94 4.85 -44.33 -15.00
CA SER A 94 4.15 -45.59 -14.70
C SER A 94 2.65 -45.52 -15.05
N LYS A 95 2.01 -44.40 -14.70
CA LYS A 95 0.62 -44.06 -15.09
C LYS A 95 0.44 -42.57 -15.44
N ASN A 96 1.32 -41.69 -14.98
CA ASN A 96 1.31 -40.27 -15.33
C ASN A 96 2.26 -40.01 -16.51
N CYS A 97 1.69 -39.60 -17.65
CA CYS A 97 2.39 -39.30 -18.90
C CYS A 97 2.46 -37.79 -19.22
N SER A 98 2.09 -36.93 -18.26
CA SER A 98 1.96 -35.48 -18.47
C SER A 98 3.26 -34.83 -18.93
N LEU A 99 3.19 -34.07 -20.03
CA LEU A 99 4.34 -33.44 -20.68
C LEU A 99 4.32 -31.93 -20.44
N MET A 100 5.43 -31.37 -19.98
CA MET A 100 5.72 -29.95 -20.05
C MET A 100 6.52 -29.63 -21.32
N ILE A 101 6.15 -28.53 -21.98
CA ILE A 101 6.95 -27.87 -23.02
C ILE A 101 7.23 -26.44 -22.55
N GLU A 102 8.51 -26.11 -22.38
CA GLU A 102 9.01 -24.78 -22.02
C GLU A 102 9.24 -23.90 -23.27
N LYS A 103 9.21 -22.58 -23.07
CA LYS A 103 9.48 -21.56 -24.10
C LYS A 103 8.68 -21.83 -25.37
N LEU A 104 7.36 -21.94 -25.22
CA LEU A 104 6.41 -22.39 -26.25
C LEU A 104 6.51 -21.53 -27.52
N GLN A 105 6.65 -22.18 -28.67
CA GLN A 105 6.83 -21.55 -29.97
C GLN A 105 5.56 -21.64 -30.82
N GLN A 106 5.40 -20.75 -31.79
CA GLN A 106 4.21 -20.67 -32.64
C GLN A 106 3.98 -21.96 -33.46
N ASP A 107 5.05 -22.72 -33.73
CA ASP A 107 5.04 -23.98 -34.49
C ASP A 107 4.87 -25.24 -33.61
N ASP A 108 4.81 -25.12 -32.28
CA ASP A 108 4.66 -26.26 -31.35
C ASP A 108 3.20 -26.78 -31.26
N ARG A 109 2.40 -26.57 -32.31
CA ARG A 109 0.94 -26.83 -32.34
C ARG A 109 0.55 -28.31 -32.34
N GLY A 110 1.48 -29.20 -32.67
CA GLY A 110 1.23 -30.64 -32.81
C GLY A 110 0.45 -30.97 -34.10
N PRO A 111 -0.43 -32.00 -34.11
CA PRO A 111 -0.83 -32.80 -32.95
C PRO A 111 0.26 -33.76 -32.46
N PHE A 112 0.19 -34.09 -31.18
CA PHE A 112 1.09 -35.04 -30.51
C PHE A 112 0.32 -36.25 -29.97
N TYR A 113 1.01 -37.39 -29.79
CA TYR A 113 0.47 -38.56 -29.10
C TYR A 113 1.53 -39.19 -28.18
N PHE A 114 1.06 -39.87 -27.13
CA PHE A 114 1.91 -40.59 -26.18
C PHE A 114 2.18 -42.04 -26.63
N ARG A 115 3.38 -42.54 -26.34
CA ARG A 115 3.77 -43.95 -26.45
C ARG A 115 4.44 -44.39 -25.16
N ILE A 116 4.16 -45.62 -24.77
CA ILE A 116 4.88 -46.32 -23.71
C ILE A 116 5.60 -47.55 -24.29
N GLU A 117 6.84 -47.77 -23.88
CA GLU A 117 7.53 -49.06 -23.99
C GLU A 117 7.80 -49.61 -22.59
N ILE A 118 7.28 -50.81 -22.29
CA ILE A 118 7.35 -51.46 -20.97
C ILE A 118 8.25 -52.70 -21.06
N GLU A 119 9.37 -52.68 -20.34
CA GLU A 119 10.31 -53.80 -20.30
C GLU A 119 9.66 -55.03 -19.63
N GLY A 120 9.90 -56.21 -20.20
CA GLY A 120 9.34 -57.48 -19.73
C GLY A 120 7.87 -57.72 -20.12
N TYR A 121 7.19 -56.72 -20.72
CA TYR A 121 5.77 -56.81 -21.05
C TYR A 121 5.46 -56.47 -22.52
N ASN A 122 5.18 -55.21 -22.86
CA ASN A 122 4.71 -54.81 -24.18
C ASN A 122 4.88 -53.30 -24.43
N ARG A 123 4.48 -52.80 -25.60
CA ARG A 123 4.55 -51.40 -26.00
C ARG A 123 3.31 -50.95 -26.75
N ALA A 124 2.86 -49.72 -26.49
CA ALA A 124 1.64 -49.16 -27.09
C ALA A 124 1.85 -47.69 -27.50
N SER A 125 1.25 -47.29 -28.62
CA SER A 125 1.18 -45.90 -29.07
C SER A 125 -0.29 -45.47 -29.12
N TYR A 126 -0.66 -44.48 -28.32
CA TYR A 126 -2.05 -44.01 -28.17
C TYR A 126 -2.46 -43.06 -29.31
N ARG A 127 -2.25 -43.46 -30.57
CA ARG A 127 -2.44 -42.60 -31.77
C ARG A 127 -3.85 -42.03 -31.96
N LYS A 128 -4.87 -42.63 -31.33
CA LYS A 128 -6.25 -42.10 -31.30
C LYS A 128 -6.41 -40.94 -30.31
N ASN A 129 -5.64 -40.97 -29.23
CA ASN A 129 -5.66 -40.05 -28.10
C ASN A 129 -4.56 -39.00 -28.36
N LYS A 130 -4.87 -38.05 -29.25
CA LYS A 130 -3.95 -37.02 -29.72
C LYS A 130 -4.34 -35.64 -29.20
N VAL A 131 -3.36 -34.79 -28.96
CA VAL A 131 -3.53 -33.43 -28.43
C VAL A 131 -2.91 -32.40 -29.38
N SER A 132 -3.65 -31.33 -29.65
CA SER A 132 -3.13 -30.11 -30.28
C SER A 132 -2.84 -29.02 -29.24
N ILE A 133 -1.93 -28.10 -29.54
CA ILE A 133 -1.69 -26.92 -28.70
C ILE A 133 -2.21 -25.67 -29.43
N SER A 134 -3.19 -25.03 -28.82
CA SER A 134 -3.71 -23.72 -29.21
C SER A 134 -2.82 -22.65 -28.59
N VAL A 135 -1.86 -22.17 -29.38
CA VAL A 135 -0.87 -21.15 -28.97
C VAL A 135 -1.53 -19.77 -29.00
N MET A 136 -1.47 -19.06 -27.87
CA MET A 136 -2.03 -17.73 -27.67
C MET A 136 -0.89 -16.70 -27.69
N ASP A 137 -1.00 -15.66 -28.50
CA ASP A 137 0.02 -14.62 -28.59
C ASP A 137 -0.02 -13.68 -27.37
N GLU A 138 -1.20 -13.41 -26.82
CA GLU A 138 -1.42 -12.62 -25.60
C GLU A 138 -2.06 -13.46 -24.48
N PRO A 139 -1.78 -13.15 -23.20
CA PRO A 139 -2.46 -13.76 -22.06
C PRO A 139 -3.93 -13.28 -21.96
N ASN A 140 -4.80 -14.12 -21.37
CA ASN A 140 -6.18 -13.76 -21.09
C ASN A 140 -6.26 -12.52 -20.16
N PRO A 141 -7.29 -11.66 -20.24
CA PRO A 141 -7.44 -10.53 -19.32
C PRO A 141 -7.47 -10.96 -17.85
N ILE A 142 -6.87 -10.16 -16.98
CA ILE A 142 -6.93 -10.36 -15.52
C ILE A 142 -8.37 -10.15 -15.03
N ASP A 143 -8.92 -11.12 -14.32
CA ASP A 143 -10.14 -10.93 -13.53
C ASP A 143 -9.79 -10.24 -12.21
N PHE A 144 -10.29 -9.02 -12.01
CA PHE A 144 -9.92 -8.16 -10.89
C PHE A 144 -11.13 -7.56 -10.17
N SER A 145 -11.29 -7.91 -8.90
CA SER A 145 -12.44 -7.53 -8.07
C SER A 145 -12.00 -6.93 -6.72
N VAL A 146 -12.61 -5.81 -6.33
CA VAL A 146 -12.41 -5.13 -5.04
C VAL A 146 -13.62 -4.24 -4.75
N GLN A 147 -13.94 -4.01 -3.48
CA GLN A 147 -14.92 -2.99 -3.08
C GLN A 147 -14.31 -1.58 -3.28
N GLU A 148 -14.82 -0.82 -4.26
CA GLU A 148 -14.32 0.54 -4.53
C GLU A 148 -14.72 1.56 -3.45
N GLU A 149 -15.99 1.60 -3.04
CA GLU A 149 -16.47 2.54 -2.01
C GLU A 149 -16.43 1.90 -0.62
N VAL A 150 -15.46 2.33 0.21
CA VAL A 150 -15.16 1.77 1.53
C VAL A 150 -15.16 2.85 2.62
N LYS A 151 -15.24 2.46 3.89
CA LYS A 151 -15.02 3.37 5.03
C LYS A 151 -13.54 3.38 5.44
N GLU A 152 -13.05 4.47 6.06
CA GLU A 152 -11.75 4.46 6.74
C GLU A 152 -11.76 3.45 7.91
N GLY A 153 -10.65 2.72 8.08
CA GLY A 153 -10.52 1.64 9.05
C GLY A 153 -11.23 0.33 8.66
N GLN A 154 -11.89 0.28 7.49
CA GLN A 154 -12.53 -0.94 7.02
C GLN A 154 -11.48 -1.93 6.50
N THR A 155 -11.58 -3.20 6.88
CA THR A 155 -10.85 -4.28 6.20
C THR A 155 -11.44 -4.48 4.79
N VAL A 156 -10.58 -4.51 3.78
CA VAL A 156 -10.92 -4.68 2.37
C VAL A 156 -10.12 -5.86 1.82
N SER A 157 -10.79 -6.75 1.08
CA SER A 157 -10.12 -7.80 0.29
C SER A 157 -10.28 -7.50 -1.20
N ALA A 158 -9.18 -7.64 -1.93
CA ALA A 158 -9.09 -7.50 -3.38
C ALA A 158 -8.58 -8.82 -3.98
N PHE A 159 -9.17 -9.23 -5.10
CA PHE A 159 -8.93 -10.52 -5.75
C PHE A 159 -8.45 -10.27 -7.17
N CYS A 160 -7.32 -10.86 -7.54
CA CYS A 160 -6.70 -10.75 -8.86
C CYS A 160 -6.41 -12.16 -9.39
N SER A 161 -7.01 -12.56 -10.52
CA SER A 161 -6.96 -13.93 -11.04
C SER A 161 -6.57 -13.99 -12.52
N VAL A 162 -5.81 -15.02 -12.91
CA VAL A 162 -5.44 -15.31 -14.31
C VAL A 162 -5.48 -16.80 -14.64
N SER A 163 -5.91 -17.12 -15.87
CA SER A 163 -5.81 -18.47 -16.44
C SER A 163 -4.47 -18.67 -17.14
N HIS A 164 -3.75 -19.74 -16.78
CA HIS A 164 -2.46 -20.12 -17.35
C HIS A 164 -2.34 -21.64 -17.56
N SER A 165 -1.30 -22.05 -18.28
CA SER A 165 -1.00 -23.45 -18.65
C SER A 165 0.24 -24.02 -17.96
N CYS A 166 0.83 -23.28 -17.02
CA CYS A 166 2.17 -23.53 -16.50
C CYS A 166 2.15 -23.68 -14.96
N PRO A 167 1.68 -24.82 -14.41
CA PRO A 167 1.70 -25.05 -12.96
C PRO A 167 3.10 -25.19 -12.36
N THR A 168 4.13 -25.49 -13.17
CA THR A 168 5.52 -25.61 -12.72
C THR A 168 6.18 -24.24 -12.53
N TYR A 169 5.74 -23.22 -13.28
CA TYR A 169 6.16 -21.83 -13.14
C TYR A 169 4.90 -20.95 -13.14
N PRO A 170 4.17 -20.90 -12.01
CA PRO A 170 2.94 -20.11 -11.90
C PRO A 170 3.23 -18.61 -12.09
N PRO A 171 2.24 -17.80 -12.48
CA PRO A 171 2.43 -16.35 -12.58
C PRO A 171 2.70 -15.72 -11.21
N ASP A 172 3.65 -14.79 -11.17
CA ASP A 172 3.94 -13.95 -10.02
C ASP A 172 2.96 -12.77 -9.96
N PHE A 173 2.53 -12.40 -8.75
CA PHE A 173 1.57 -11.32 -8.52
C PHE A 173 2.22 -10.19 -7.70
N HIS A 174 1.98 -8.95 -8.10
CA HIS A 174 2.42 -7.75 -7.39
C HIS A 174 1.24 -6.79 -7.18
N TRP A 175 1.27 -6.03 -6.09
CA TRP A 175 0.18 -5.16 -5.65
C TRP A 175 0.71 -3.78 -5.30
N SER A 176 0.07 -2.70 -5.78
CA SER A 176 0.48 -1.32 -5.48
C SER A 176 0.19 -0.83 -4.05
N HIS A 177 -0.37 -1.70 -3.19
CA HIS A 177 -0.75 -1.38 -1.82
C HIS A 177 -0.26 -2.47 -0.85
N PRO A 178 0.32 -2.12 0.32
CA PRO A 178 0.74 -3.09 1.31
C PRO A 178 -0.46 -3.81 1.96
N GLY A 179 -0.26 -5.04 2.40
CA GLY A 179 -1.30 -5.83 3.07
C GLY A 179 -0.89 -7.30 3.20
N VAL A 180 -1.77 -8.10 3.78
CA VAL A 180 -1.62 -9.56 3.83
C VAL A 180 -1.98 -10.12 2.46
N GLN A 181 -1.04 -10.82 1.82
CA GLN A 181 -1.27 -11.48 0.54
C GLN A 181 -1.45 -12.98 0.74
N HIS A 182 -2.42 -13.56 0.02
CA HIS A 182 -2.66 -15.00 -0.03
C HIS A 182 -2.71 -15.48 -1.47
N PHE A 183 -2.15 -16.65 -1.76
CA PHE A 183 -2.09 -17.22 -3.11
C PHE A 183 -2.81 -18.56 -3.17
N GLN A 184 -3.61 -18.77 -4.21
CA GLN A 184 -4.30 -20.04 -4.48
C GLN A 184 -4.24 -20.37 -5.97
N ALA A 185 -4.03 -21.65 -6.29
CA ALA A 185 -4.07 -22.15 -7.66
C ALA A 185 -5.04 -23.33 -7.78
N GLN A 186 -6.01 -23.22 -8.67
CA GLN A 186 -7.02 -24.24 -8.94
C GLN A 186 -6.81 -24.84 -10.34
N LYS A 187 -6.67 -26.16 -10.42
CA LYS A 187 -6.64 -26.88 -11.69
C LYS A 187 -8.02 -26.83 -12.36
N LEU A 188 -8.03 -26.46 -13.65
CA LEU A 188 -9.21 -26.47 -14.52
C LEU A 188 -9.15 -27.67 -15.48
N GLN A 189 -10.11 -27.74 -16.40
CA GLN A 189 -10.10 -28.71 -17.49
C GLN A 189 -8.97 -28.41 -18.50
N ASN A 190 -8.61 -29.42 -19.32
CA ASN A 190 -7.71 -29.29 -20.47
C ASN A 190 -6.35 -28.60 -20.17
N GLY A 191 -5.77 -28.91 -19.00
CA GLY A 191 -4.44 -28.44 -18.60
C GLY A 191 -4.36 -26.98 -18.14
N GLN A 192 -5.48 -26.24 -18.16
CA GLN A 192 -5.51 -24.88 -17.63
C GLN A 192 -5.52 -24.87 -16.09
N TRP A 193 -5.07 -23.76 -15.53
CA TRP A 193 -5.06 -23.45 -14.10
C TRP A 193 -5.52 -22.01 -13.91
N ASN A 194 -6.40 -21.77 -12.95
CA ASN A 194 -6.70 -20.43 -12.46
C ASN A 194 -5.81 -20.17 -11.24
N SER A 195 -4.91 -19.19 -11.32
CA SER A 195 -4.17 -18.68 -10.16
C SER A 195 -4.79 -17.37 -9.70
N THR A 196 -5.01 -17.25 -8.39
CA THR A 196 -5.60 -16.07 -7.75
C THR A 196 -4.70 -15.59 -6.61
N SER A 197 -4.36 -14.31 -6.64
CA SER A 197 -3.82 -13.59 -5.48
C SER A 197 -4.95 -12.80 -4.81
N THR A 198 -5.01 -12.87 -3.49
CA THR A 198 -5.92 -12.08 -2.66
C THR A 198 -5.10 -11.15 -1.76
N LEU A 199 -5.25 -9.83 -1.92
CA LEU A 199 -4.70 -8.83 -1.01
C LEU A 199 -5.76 -8.43 0.01
N THR A 200 -5.46 -8.53 1.30
CA THR A 200 -6.29 -8.00 2.39
C THR A 200 -5.57 -6.89 3.14
N PHE A 201 -6.22 -5.73 3.26
CA PHE A 201 -5.65 -4.52 3.86
C PHE A 201 -6.71 -3.72 4.64
N CYS A 202 -6.29 -2.81 5.51
CA CYS A 202 -7.18 -1.85 6.16
C CYS A 202 -7.08 -0.49 5.45
N SER A 203 -8.20 0.08 5.03
CA SER A 203 -8.24 1.34 4.25
C SER A 203 -7.99 2.59 5.10
N ASN A 204 -7.23 3.54 4.55
CA ASN A 204 -6.90 4.82 5.18
C ASN A 204 -7.50 5.99 4.37
N ARG A 205 -7.84 7.14 4.99
CA ARG A 205 -8.31 8.33 4.23
C ARG A 205 -7.38 8.76 3.08
N THR A 206 -6.07 8.53 3.22
CA THR A 206 -5.08 8.85 2.18
C THR A 206 -5.23 8.00 0.92
N ASP A 207 -5.96 6.89 0.95
CA ASP A 207 -6.19 6.03 -0.22
C ASP A 207 -7.35 6.51 -1.10
N HIS A 208 -8.03 7.58 -0.70
CA HIS A 208 -9.08 8.18 -1.51
C HIS A 208 -8.54 8.70 -2.85
N ASN A 209 -9.08 8.15 -3.94
CA ASN A 209 -8.70 8.39 -5.33
C ASN A 209 -7.32 7.85 -5.73
N LYS A 210 -6.64 7.07 -4.88
CA LYS A 210 -5.52 6.22 -5.34
C LYS A 210 -6.08 5.05 -6.16
N SER A 211 -5.28 4.53 -7.10
CA SER A 211 -5.59 3.29 -7.80
C SER A 211 -4.93 2.11 -7.12
N LEU A 212 -5.72 1.10 -6.73
CA LEU A 212 -5.22 -0.21 -6.36
C LEU A 212 -4.96 -0.98 -7.65
N GLN A 213 -3.69 -1.30 -7.91
CA GLN A 213 -3.23 -2.04 -9.08
C GLN A 213 -2.81 -3.45 -8.67
N CYS A 214 -3.18 -4.43 -9.50
CA CYS A 214 -2.56 -5.74 -9.54
C CYS A 214 -1.76 -5.84 -10.85
N SER A 215 -0.50 -6.27 -10.74
CA SER A 215 0.37 -6.57 -11.88
C SER A 215 0.77 -8.03 -11.83
N VAL A 216 0.69 -8.73 -12.95
CA VAL A 216 0.91 -10.18 -13.06
C VAL A 216 2.02 -10.44 -14.06
N THR A 217 3.05 -11.17 -13.64
CA THR A 217 4.21 -11.55 -14.47
C THR A 217 4.19 -13.04 -14.72
N TYR A 218 4.18 -13.42 -16.00
CA TYR A 218 4.28 -14.81 -16.43
C TYR A 218 5.75 -15.21 -16.61
N HIS A 219 6.05 -16.48 -16.40
CA HIS A 219 7.37 -17.04 -16.68
C HIS A 219 7.79 -16.76 -18.14
N GLU A 220 9.06 -16.36 -18.32
CA GLU A 220 9.65 -15.78 -19.54
C GLU A 220 9.20 -14.33 -19.88
N GLY A 221 8.64 -13.59 -18.92
CA GLY A 221 8.69 -12.11 -18.89
C GLY A 221 7.52 -11.35 -19.52
N LYS A 222 6.51 -12.05 -20.05
CA LYS A 222 5.22 -11.40 -20.38
C LYS A 222 4.55 -10.91 -19.10
N HIS A 223 3.95 -9.73 -19.13
CA HIS A 223 3.25 -9.16 -17.98
C HIS A 223 1.93 -8.51 -18.40
N GLN A 224 1.05 -8.33 -17.42
CA GLN A 224 -0.20 -7.57 -17.53
C GLN A 224 -0.38 -6.74 -16.26
N GLU A 225 -1.17 -5.68 -16.33
CA GLU A 225 -1.61 -4.92 -15.16
C GLU A 225 -3.07 -4.50 -15.30
N THR A 226 -3.72 -4.29 -14.16
CA THR A 226 -5.10 -3.81 -14.06
C THR A 226 -5.27 -3.03 -12.75
N SER A 227 -6.14 -2.01 -12.73
CA SER A 227 -6.32 -1.19 -11.51
C SER A 227 -7.72 -0.61 -11.34
N LYS A 228 -8.08 -0.28 -10.10
CA LYS A 228 -9.37 0.29 -9.70
C LYS A 228 -9.19 1.36 -8.62
N THR A 229 -9.91 2.46 -8.77
CA THR A 229 -9.82 3.63 -7.88
C THR A 229 -10.60 3.42 -6.59
N ILE A 230 -9.91 3.52 -5.44
CA ILE A 230 -10.53 3.36 -4.12
C ILE A 230 -11.14 4.69 -3.64
N LYS A 231 -12.37 4.65 -3.14
CA LYS A 231 -13.22 5.80 -2.80
C LYS A 231 -13.56 5.78 -1.30
N VAL A 232 -12.55 6.01 -0.47
CA VAL A 232 -12.68 5.99 1.00
C VAL A 232 -13.63 7.10 1.51
N LYS A 233 -14.46 6.76 2.49
CA LYS A 233 -15.36 7.65 3.23
C LYS A 233 -14.91 7.73 4.69
N TYR A 234 -14.82 8.92 5.26
CA TYR A 234 -14.24 9.16 6.57
C TYR A 234 -14.98 10.26 7.35
N ALA A 235 -14.89 10.19 8.68
CA ALA A 235 -15.48 11.14 9.62
C ALA A 235 -14.80 12.52 9.53
N PRO A 236 -15.41 13.59 10.07
CA PRO A 236 -14.88 14.95 9.93
C PRO A 236 -13.55 15.16 10.67
N ASP A 237 -12.62 15.87 10.04
CA ASP A 237 -11.31 16.22 10.55
C ASP A 237 -11.11 17.75 10.49
N ILE A 238 -11.26 18.42 11.65
CA ILE A 238 -11.16 19.88 11.74
C ILE A 238 -9.67 20.25 11.84
N LYS A 239 -9.15 20.91 10.80
CA LYS A 239 -7.73 21.25 10.70
C LYS A 239 -7.33 22.30 11.74
N SER A 240 -6.14 22.13 12.31
CA SER A 240 -5.54 23.04 13.30
C SER A 240 -5.23 24.45 12.79
N SER A 241 -5.33 24.69 11.48
CA SER A 241 -5.31 26.01 10.85
C SER A 241 -6.61 26.82 11.09
N SER A 242 -7.70 26.16 11.52
CA SER A 242 -8.94 26.80 11.94
C SER A 242 -8.72 27.73 13.12
N LYS A 243 -9.27 28.94 13.06
CA LYS A 243 -8.95 30.03 14.00
C LYS A 243 -10.06 31.08 14.06
N CYS A 244 -10.08 31.86 15.14
CA CYS A 244 -10.82 33.10 15.22
C CYS A 244 -9.86 34.28 15.42
N PHE A 245 -10.24 35.44 14.90
CA PHE A 245 -9.57 36.72 15.12
C PHE A 245 -10.61 37.83 15.32
N SER A 246 -10.17 38.97 15.84
CA SER A 246 -11.01 40.17 15.98
C SER A 246 -10.53 41.23 15.00
N GLU A 247 -11.44 41.76 14.20
CA GLU A 247 -11.17 42.88 13.29
C GLU A 247 -12.28 43.93 13.42
N ARG A 248 -11.91 45.20 13.67
CA ARG A 248 -12.84 46.34 13.78
C ARG A 248 -14.05 46.10 14.72
N GLY A 249 -13.84 45.38 15.82
CA GLY A 249 -14.89 45.06 16.79
C GLY A 249 -15.84 43.91 16.40
N LYS A 250 -15.52 43.16 15.33
CA LYS A 250 -16.22 41.95 14.94
C LYS A 250 -15.33 40.72 15.11
N VAL A 251 -15.92 39.65 15.61
CA VAL A 251 -15.33 38.30 15.58
C VAL A 251 -15.44 37.77 14.15
N MET A 252 -14.31 37.37 13.59
CA MET A 252 -14.24 36.61 12.35
C MET A 252 -13.58 35.25 12.63
N CYS A 253 -14.30 34.17 12.38
CA CYS A 253 -13.82 32.80 12.56
C CYS A 253 -13.84 32.06 11.23
N GLU A 254 -12.80 31.25 11.02
CA GLU A 254 -12.64 30.34 9.90
C GLU A 254 -12.43 28.93 10.46
N CYS A 255 -13.28 27.99 10.05
CA CYS A 255 -13.21 26.59 10.41
C CYS A 255 -13.08 25.74 9.15
N ILE A 256 -11.95 25.04 9.01
CA ILE A 256 -11.57 24.27 7.83
C ILE A 256 -11.66 22.80 8.19
N VAL A 257 -12.56 22.06 7.54
CA VAL A 257 -12.87 20.67 7.86
C VAL A 257 -12.71 19.79 6.64
N GLU A 258 -11.91 18.74 6.75
CA GLU A 258 -11.81 17.72 5.71
C GLU A 258 -12.69 16.52 6.06
N SER A 259 -13.49 16.04 5.10
CA SER A 259 -14.49 14.99 5.35
C SER A 259 -14.98 14.34 4.05
N ARG A 260 -15.38 13.07 4.09
CA ARG A 260 -16.07 12.44 2.95
C ARG A 260 -17.20 11.50 3.41
N PRO A 261 -18.49 11.79 3.13
CA PRO A 261 -18.99 12.96 2.40
C PRO A 261 -18.75 14.29 3.14
N PRO A 262 -18.90 15.43 2.46
CA PRO A 262 -18.75 16.76 3.06
C PRO A 262 -19.58 16.93 4.33
N SER A 263 -19.04 17.69 5.28
CA SER A 263 -19.68 17.92 6.58
C SER A 263 -20.66 19.08 6.54
N MET A 264 -21.75 18.96 7.29
CA MET A 264 -22.51 20.14 7.73
C MET A 264 -21.77 20.78 8.91
N LEU A 265 -21.69 22.11 8.90
CA LEU A 265 -20.96 22.90 9.90
C LEU A 265 -21.91 23.76 10.73
N HIS A 266 -21.63 23.86 12.02
CA HIS A 266 -22.32 24.76 12.94
C HIS A 266 -21.30 25.49 13.82
N PHE A 267 -21.46 26.81 13.96
CA PHE A 267 -20.74 27.59 14.96
C PHE A 267 -21.60 27.80 16.20
N VAL A 268 -21.02 27.67 17.38
CA VAL A 268 -21.69 27.91 18.67
C VAL A 268 -20.93 28.98 19.47
N LEU A 269 -21.63 30.05 19.85
CA LEU A 269 -21.15 31.09 20.78
C LEU A 269 -21.86 30.89 22.12
N GLY A 270 -21.10 30.56 23.17
CA GLY A 270 -21.70 30.05 24.42
C GLY A 270 -22.57 28.84 24.12
N ASP A 271 -23.85 28.92 24.50
CA ASP A 271 -24.85 27.86 24.27
C ASP A 271 -25.73 28.07 23.02
N ARG A 272 -25.38 29.00 22.12
CA ARG A 272 -26.21 29.39 20.97
C ARG A 272 -25.57 29.09 19.62
N VAL A 273 -26.26 28.29 18.81
CA VAL A 273 -25.90 28.05 17.39
C VAL A 273 -26.12 29.34 16.59
N VAL A 274 -25.09 29.78 15.85
CA VAL A 274 -25.15 31.03 15.08
C VAL A 274 -25.53 30.76 13.63
N GLN A 275 -26.63 31.38 13.20
CA GLN A 275 -27.21 31.21 11.85
C GLN A 275 -26.44 31.95 10.75
N ASN A 276 -25.71 33.03 11.07
CA ASN A 276 -25.08 33.93 10.09
C ASN A 276 -23.69 33.45 9.62
N SER A 277 -23.54 32.15 9.36
CA SER A 277 -22.30 31.54 8.86
C SER A 277 -22.38 31.23 7.37
N LYS A 278 -21.35 31.59 6.61
CA LYS A 278 -21.21 31.19 5.20
C LYS A 278 -20.38 29.92 5.12
N VAL A 279 -20.87 28.90 4.41
CA VAL A 279 -20.18 27.62 4.22
C VAL A 279 -19.87 27.42 2.74
N GLN A 280 -18.64 27.02 2.43
CA GLN A 280 -18.19 26.68 1.08
C GLN A 280 -17.54 25.30 1.10
N THR A 281 -17.85 24.45 0.12
CA THR A 281 -17.26 23.11 -0.03
C THR A 281 -16.50 23.01 -1.35
N VAL A 282 -15.27 22.51 -1.30
CA VAL A 282 -14.40 22.24 -2.45
C VAL A 282 -13.76 20.86 -2.25
N GLY A 283 -14.22 19.86 -3.00
CA GLY A 283 -13.76 18.48 -2.85
C GLY A 283 -14.13 17.88 -1.49
N SER A 284 -13.13 17.38 -0.75
CA SER A 284 -13.26 16.89 0.64
C SER A 284 -13.30 18.02 1.68
N VAL A 285 -12.90 19.24 1.32
CA VAL A 285 -12.74 20.35 2.26
C VAL A 285 -14.02 21.19 2.30
N THR A 286 -14.55 21.40 3.50
CA THR A 286 -15.63 22.34 3.79
C THR A 286 -15.12 23.41 4.74
N THR A 287 -15.14 24.66 4.27
CA THR A 287 -14.74 25.84 5.05
C THR A 287 -15.99 26.60 5.49
N GLY A 288 -16.19 26.69 6.80
CA GLY A 288 -17.16 27.56 7.42
C GLY A 288 -16.51 28.89 7.80
N THR A 289 -17.19 29.99 7.52
CA THR A 289 -16.80 31.32 7.99
C THR A 289 -17.94 31.94 8.78
N LEU A 290 -17.63 32.52 9.93
CA LEU A 290 -18.56 33.26 10.77
C LEU A 290 -18.08 34.71 10.90
N GLN A 291 -19.00 35.66 10.72
CA GLN A 291 -18.80 37.06 11.06
C GLN A 291 -19.92 37.51 12.00
N THR A 292 -19.56 37.94 13.21
CA THR A 292 -20.50 38.37 14.26
C THR A 292 -19.88 39.47 15.12
N ASP A 293 -20.69 40.23 15.84
CA ASP A 293 -20.22 41.33 16.68
C ASP A 293 -19.58 40.82 17.99
N PHE A 294 -18.56 41.52 18.50
CA PHE A 294 -17.76 41.06 19.64
C PHE A 294 -18.51 41.24 20.98
N GLY A 295 -19.21 40.19 21.42
CA GLY A 295 -19.74 40.07 22.79
C GLY A 295 -18.70 39.60 23.81
N SER A 296 -19.09 39.47 25.08
CA SER A 296 -18.22 39.07 26.21
C SER A 296 -17.75 37.59 26.19
N PHE A 297 -17.70 36.95 25.03
CA PHE A 297 -17.39 35.54 24.85
C PHE A 297 -15.88 35.31 24.73
N LYS A 298 -15.38 34.18 25.24
CA LYS A 298 -13.93 33.85 25.24
C LYS A 298 -13.52 32.88 24.12
N PHE A 299 -14.47 32.13 23.58
CA PHE A 299 -14.24 31.08 22.59
C PHE A 299 -15.49 30.87 21.71
N VAL A 300 -15.27 30.18 20.59
CA VAL A 300 -16.29 29.75 19.63
C VAL A 300 -16.08 28.27 19.37
N HIS A 301 -17.12 27.44 19.50
CA HIS A 301 -17.02 26.06 19.04
C HIS A 301 -17.36 25.99 17.55
N CYS A 302 -16.47 25.38 16.77
CA CYS A 302 -16.84 24.81 15.48
C CYS A 302 -17.26 23.35 15.69
N LEU A 303 -18.45 22.99 15.21
CA LEU A 303 -18.96 21.63 15.17
C LEU A 303 -19.08 21.19 13.71
N ALA A 304 -18.64 19.97 13.41
CA ALA A 304 -18.78 19.35 12.11
C ALA A 304 -19.42 17.97 12.24
N ASN A 305 -20.36 17.62 11.36
CA ASN A 305 -20.93 16.28 11.28
C ASN A 305 -21.11 15.80 9.83
N ASN A 306 -20.92 14.50 9.62
CA ASN A 306 -21.29 13.79 8.40
C ASN A 306 -21.86 12.40 8.75
N THR A 307 -22.14 11.57 7.74
CA THR A 307 -22.75 10.24 7.93
C THR A 307 -21.79 9.18 8.51
N LEU A 308 -20.53 9.53 8.83
CA LEU A 308 -19.54 8.65 9.45
C LEU A 308 -19.19 9.07 10.89
N GLY A 309 -19.51 10.29 11.29
CA GLY A 309 -19.24 10.78 12.64
C GLY A 309 -19.28 12.31 12.77
N ASN A 310 -18.76 12.81 13.88
CA ASN A 310 -18.72 14.22 14.22
C ASN A 310 -17.35 14.62 14.83
N ALA A 311 -17.01 15.89 14.70
CA ALA A 311 -15.86 16.51 15.32
C ALA A 311 -16.23 17.87 15.92
N ASN A 312 -15.46 18.32 16.90
CA ASN A 312 -15.56 19.65 17.47
C ASN A 312 -14.18 20.26 17.69
N LEU A 313 -14.09 21.58 17.61
CA LEU A 313 -12.88 22.35 17.94
C LEU A 313 -13.26 23.67 18.61
N THR A 314 -12.61 23.96 19.73
CA THR A 314 -12.78 25.21 20.47
C THR A 314 -11.79 26.25 20.00
N LEU A 315 -12.27 27.24 19.25
CA LEU A 315 -11.48 28.35 18.72
C LEU A 315 -11.46 29.49 19.76
N SER A 316 -10.33 29.67 20.43
CA SER A 316 -10.12 30.77 21.38
C SER A 316 -10.13 32.12 20.65
N LEU A 317 -10.75 33.13 21.28
CA LEU A 317 -10.71 34.51 20.79
C LEU A 317 -9.48 35.24 21.33
N PRO A 318 -8.80 36.10 20.55
CA PRO A 318 -7.75 36.96 21.07
C PRO A 318 -8.36 37.94 22.08
N LEU A 319 -7.96 37.81 23.34
CA LEU A 319 -8.33 38.77 24.38
C LEU A 319 -7.68 40.13 24.05
N VAL A 320 -8.51 41.12 23.73
CA VAL A 320 -8.08 42.52 23.65
C VAL A 320 -7.89 43.02 25.08
N ASP A 321 -6.70 42.76 25.62
CA ASP A 321 -6.43 42.98 27.04
C ASP A 321 -6.21 44.48 27.36
N ASN A 322 -7.31 45.20 27.51
CA ASN A 322 -7.35 46.61 27.89
C ASN A 322 -6.66 46.90 29.24
N MET A 323 -6.29 45.88 30.03
CA MET A 323 -5.48 46.02 31.24
C MET A 323 -4.18 46.79 30.98
N GLN A 324 -3.56 46.67 29.80
CA GLN A 324 -2.31 47.38 29.50
C GLN A 324 -2.48 48.91 29.55
N ASN A 325 -3.63 49.44 29.11
CA ASN A 325 -3.95 50.86 29.23
C ASN A 325 -4.27 51.27 30.68
N ILE A 326 -4.89 50.37 31.46
CA ILE A 326 -5.19 50.59 32.88
C ILE A 326 -3.90 50.69 33.70
N PHE A 327 -2.93 49.80 33.48
CA PHE A 327 -1.63 49.86 34.16
C PHE A 327 -0.86 51.15 33.85
N ILE A 328 -0.92 51.66 32.61
CA ILE A 328 -0.32 52.94 32.23
C ILE A 328 -1.01 54.11 32.95
N ALA A 329 -2.35 54.12 33.00
CA ALA A 329 -3.11 55.16 33.70
C ALA A 329 -2.87 55.16 35.22
N CYS A 330 -2.87 53.98 35.86
CA CYS A 330 -2.57 53.83 37.28
C CYS A 330 -1.12 54.21 37.61
N GLY A 331 -0.15 53.82 36.77
CA GLY A 331 1.25 54.20 36.92
C GLY A 331 1.45 55.71 36.84
N ALA A 332 0.84 56.37 35.85
CA ALA A 332 0.86 57.83 35.73
C ALA A 332 0.24 58.52 36.95
N GLY A 333 -0.89 58.02 37.46
CA GLY A 333 -1.54 58.55 38.66
C GLY A 333 -0.67 58.47 39.91
N VAL A 334 0.00 57.35 40.15
CA VAL A 334 0.94 57.18 41.29
C VAL A 334 2.14 58.09 41.16
N ILE A 335 2.74 58.21 39.97
CA ILE A 335 3.87 59.12 39.72
C ILE A 335 3.46 60.58 39.98
N PHE A 336 2.27 61.00 39.52
CA PHE A 336 1.75 62.34 39.76
C PHE A 336 1.54 62.63 41.25
N LEU A 337 1.01 61.65 42.00
CA LEU A 337 0.84 61.76 43.46
C LEU A 337 2.19 61.92 44.18
N ILE A 338 3.22 61.17 43.78
CA ILE A 338 4.57 61.26 44.32
C ILE A 338 5.17 62.65 44.06
N VAL A 339 4.98 63.21 42.86
CA VAL A 339 5.42 64.58 42.52
C VAL A 339 4.70 65.65 43.35
N LEU A 340 3.40 65.50 43.60
CA LEU A 340 2.65 66.41 44.49
C LEU A 340 3.14 66.33 45.94
N ILE A 341 3.43 65.14 46.45
CA ILE A 341 3.98 64.96 47.81
C ILE A 341 5.39 65.56 47.89
N ALA A 342 6.26 65.29 46.91
CA ALA A 342 7.62 65.81 46.88
C ALA A 342 7.67 67.35 46.79
N THR A 343 6.80 67.96 45.98
CA THR A 343 6.70 69.42 45.88
C THR A 343 6.11 70.04 47.16
N GLY A 344 5.07 69.45 47.75
CA GLY A 344 4.52 69.88 49.04
C GLY A 344 5.56 69.84 50.18
N VAL A 345 6.29 68.73 50.31
CA VAL A 345 7.38 68.59 51.31
C VAL A 345 8.53 69.57 51.01
N GLY A 346 8.84 69.81 49.73
CA GLY A 346 9.84 70.80 49.31
C GLY A 346 9.48 72.24 49.72
N VAL A 347 8.20 72.61 49.64
CA VAL A 347 7.70 73.91 50.12
C VAL A 347 7.78 73.99 51.65
N VAL A 348 7.29 72.97 52.37
CA VAL A 348 7.36 72.92 53.85
C VAL A 348 8.80 73.05 54.36
N LYS A 349 9.77 72.39 53.70
CA LYS A 349 11.19 72.43 54.10
C LYS A 349 11.86 73.77 53.79
N LYS A 350 11.26 74.66 53.00
CA LYS A 350 11.81 75.98 52.64
C LYS A 350 11.35 77.12 53.57
N CYS A 351 10.39 76.88 54.46
CA CYS A 351 9.80 77.90 55.35
C CYS A 351 10.35 77.92 56.79
N ARG A 352 11.52 77.30 57.05
CA ARG A 352 12.18 77.31 58.37
C ARG A 352 13.71 77.43 58.21
N GLY A 353 14.25 78.65 58.36
CA GLY A 353 15.69 78.98 58.17
C GLY A 353 16.58 78.68 59.40
N ARG A 354 17.78 79.27 59.58
CA ARG A 354 18.55 80.34 58.87
C ARG A 354 20.03 80.31 59.37
N SER A 355 20.97 80.98 58.69
CA SER A 355 22.41 81.19 59.07
C SER A 355 23.34 79.99 58.81
N GLY A 356 24.65 80.10 58.51
CA GLY A 356 25.48 81.25 58.09
C GLY A 356 26.90 81.28 58.73
N GLU A 357 28.00 81.80 58.13
CA GLU A 357 28.23 82.38 56.77
C GLU A 357 29.64 82.04 56.16
N THR A 358 30.66 82.91 56.23
CA THR A 358 31.98 82.84 55.49
C THR A 358 33.15 83.51 56.28
N PRO A 359 34.46 83.64 55.85
CA PRO A 359 35.06 83.69 54.48
C PRO A 359 36.51 83.15 54.20
N THR A 360 36.93 83.18 52.91
CA THR A 360 38.32 83.36 52.33
C THR A 360 39.44 82.30 52.57
N SER A 361 40.42 82.05 51.68
CA SER A 361 40.65 82.44 50.24
C SER A 361 41.89 81.75 49.60
N ASP A 362 41.84 81.45 48.29
CA ASP A 362 42.95 81.52 47.29
C ASP A 362 44.24 80.65 47.43
N LEU A 363 45.09 80.39 46.41
CA LEU A 363 45.15 80.75 44.97
C LEU A 363 45.98 79.74 44.12
N GLY A 364 45.50 79.38 42.92
CA GLY A 364 46.32 79.06 41.71
C GLY A 364 47.25 77.82 41.70
N ILE A 365 48.02 77.52 40.64
CA ILE A 365 48.32 78.22 39.37
C ILE A 365 48.41 77.21 38.17
N MET A 366 47.81 77.58 37.03
CA MET A 366 48.17 77.44 35.58
C MET A 366 49.26 76.44 35.07
N LYS A 367 49.38 76.03 33.77
CA LYS A 367 48.79 76.47 32.47
C LYS A 367 49.02 75.44 31.32
N ALA A 368 48.33 75.64 30.17
CA ALA A 368 48.80 75.56 28.75
C ALA A 368 49.57 74.33 28.18
N GLU A 369 49.50 73.93 26.89
CA GLU A 369 48.64 74.25 25.72
C GLU A 369 48.89 73.21 24.57
N ARG A 370 48.31 73.39 23.36
CA ARG A 370 48.42 72.53 22.14
C ARG A 370 49.87 72.50 21.57
N SER A 371 50.32 71.67 20.60
CA SER A 371 49.76 71.10 19.35
C SER A 371 50.73 70.00 18.78
N VAL A 372 50.58 69.20 17.70
CA VAL A 372 49.50 68.75 16.76
C VAL A 372 50.06 67.59 15.86
N GLU A 373 49.20 66.74 15.26
CA GLU A 373 49.47 65.74 14.16
C GLU A 373 50.49 64.58 14.39
N LEU A 374 50.07 63.30 14.31
CA LEU A 374 50.08 62.33 13.16
C LEU A 374 51.43 61.57 12.98
N HIS A 375 51.53 60.29 12.61
CA HIS A 375 50.69 59.45 11.73
C HIS A 375 50.99 57.92 11.87
N HIS A 376 50.07 57.02 11.46
CA HIS A 376 50.25 55.56 11.15
C HIS A 376 50.69 54.60 12.32
N TYR A 377 50.41 53.28 12.36
CA TYR A 377 49.55 52.31 11.64
C TYR A 377 49.18 51.20 12.69
N ALA A 378 47.93 50.75 12.90
CA ALA A 378 47.12 49.78 12.12
C ALA A 378 47.63 48.31 12.13
N PRO A 379 46.80 47.25 11.89
CA PRO A 379 45.34 47.07 12.08
C PRO A 379 44.97 45.68 12.74
N THR A 380 43.72 45.36 13.12
CA THR A 380 42.67 44.53 12.42
C THR A 380 41.94 43.65 13.49
N LYS A 381 40.73 43.07 13.37
CA LYS A 381 39.45 43.22 12.60
C LYS A 381 38.45 42.23 13.30
N ARG A 382 37.19 42.52 13.69
CA ARG A 382 35.89 42.58 12.94
C ARG A 382 35.76 41.56 11.77
N LYS A 383 34.61 40.92 11.51
CA LYS A 383 33.20 41.28 11.80
C LYS A 383 32.25 40.04 11.71
N GLU A 384 30.94 40.26 11.87
CA GLU A 384 29.79 39.43 11.43
C GLU A 384 29.94 38.97 9.95
N ASP A 385 29.22 37.94 9.43
CA ASP A 385 27.78 38.00 9.12
C ASP A 385 27.10 36.63 8.79
N ARG A 386 25.79 36.70 8.49
CA ARG A 386 24.75 35.65 8.32
C ARG A 386 24.55 35.16 6.87
N LYS A 387 24.13 33.90 6.68
CA LYS A 387 23.24 33.47 5.56
C LYS A 387 22.61 32.07 5.71
N ASP A 388 21.60 31.80 4.89
CA ASP A 388 20.66 30.67 4.97
C ASP A 388 20.94 29.53 3.95
N MET A 389 20.18 28.43 4.11
CA MET A 389 19.70 27.51 3.05
C MET A 389 20.66 26.48 2.39
N SER A 390 20.42 25.18 2.63
CA SER A 390 20.05 24.18 1.58
C SER A 390 19.83 22.77 2.18
N CYS A 391 18.96 21.97 1.57
CA CYS A 391 18.96 20.50 1.67
C CYS A 391 19.59 19.90 0.40
N SER A 392 20.02 18.63 0.46
CA SER A 392 20.23 17.77 -0.72
C SER A 392 20.35 16.30 -0.33
N ASP A 393 19.67 15.41 -1.05
CA ASP A 393 19.67 13.96 -0.86
C ASP A 393 20.95 13.29 -1.42
N ILE A 394 21.46 12.25 -0.74
CA ILE A 394 22.42 11.29 -1.31
C ILE A 394 22.07 9.87 -0.83
N TYR A 395 22.08 8.92 -1.76
CA TYR A 395 21.92 7.48 -1.50
C TYR A 395 23.13 6.89 -0.75
N ALA A 396 22.87 5.94 0.16
CA ALA A 396 23.84 4.92 0.54
C ALA A 396 23.12 3.57 0.65
N ASN A 397 23.66 2.55 -0.01
CA ASN A 397 23.17 1.18 0.01
C ASN A 397 24.35 0.28 0.37
N ASP A 398 24.22 -0.50 1.46
CA ASP A 398 24.88 -1.80 1.71
C ASP A 398 24.83 -2.14 3.21
N HIS A 399 24.37 -3.37 3.52
CA HIS A 399 24.76 -4.26 4.63
C HIS A 399 23.92 -5.55 4.43
N VAL A 400 24.47 -6.65 3.91
CA VAL A 400 25.41 -7.61 4.53
C VAL A 400 24.74 -8.40 5.67
N TYR A 401 24.87 -9.73 5.60
CA TYR A 401 24.27 -10.70 6.53
C TYR A 401 24.62 -10.42 8.01
N GLY A 402 23.59 -10.37 8.86
CA GLY A 402 23.70 -10.47 10.30
C GLY A 402 22.77 -11.56 10.81
N ASN A 403 23.32 -12.71 11.21
CA ASN A 403 22.55 -13.81 11.81
C ASN A 403 22.55 -13.67 13.32
N THR A 404 21.38 -13.54 13.94
CA THR A 404 21.23 -13.55 15.40
C THR A 404 20.05 -14.43 15.78
N ASP A 405 20.34 -15.57 16.39
CA ASP A 405 19.37 -16.32 17.18
C ASP A 405 18.87 -15.45 18.34
N CYS A 406 17.55 -15.45 18.56
CA CYS A 406 16.93 -15.00 19.80
C CYS A 406 16.08 -16.15 20.34
N ASP A 407 16.75 -17.05 21.05
CA ASP A 407 16.11 -18.15 21.78
C ASP A 407 15.62 -17.61 23.13
N GLU A 408 14.30 -17.51 23.31
CA GLU A 408 13.71 -17.40 24.65
C GLU A 408 12.35 -18.12 24.70
N SER A 409 12.35 -19.23 25.45
CA SER A 409 11.17 -20.06 25.74
C SER A 409 10.34 -19.49 26.91
N ILE A 410 9.36 -20.26 27.43
CA ILE A 410 8.50 -19.98 28.62
C ILE A 410 7.23 -19.14 28.26
N TYR A 411 5.99 -19.46 28.68
CA TYR A 411 5.43 -20.38 29.70
C TYR A 411 4.36 -21.37 29.17
N ASN A 412 3.85 -22.25 30.06
CA ASN A 412 2.95 -23.38 29.79
C ASN A 412 1.43 -23.08 29.97
N ASN A 413 0.61 -24.10 29.66
CA ASN A 413 -0.76 -24.39 30.14
C ASN A 413 -1.94 -23.63 29.51
N VAL A 414 -2.69 -24.31 28.62
CA VAL A 414 -3.89 -25.10 28.99
C VAL A 414 -3.84 -26.43 28.24
#